data_AF-A0A6P4B5Q6-F1
#
_entry.id   AF-A0A6P4B5Q6-F1
#
_cell.length_a   1.000
_cell.length_b   1.000
_cell.length_c   1.000
_cell.angle_alpha   90.00
_cell.angle_beta   90.00
_cell.angle_gamma   90.00
#
_symmetry.space_group_name_H-M   'P 1'
#
loop_
_entity.id
_entity.type
_entity.pdbx_description
1 polymer ?
#
loop_
_entity_poly.entity_id
_entity_poly.type
_entity_poly.pdbx_seq_one_letter_code
_entity_poly.pdbx_strand_id
1 'polypeptide(L)'
;MAVFTFEDEITSPLPPAKLYNAMKDADSLTPKIIDDVKSVEIVEGNGGPGTIKKLTIVEDGETKFILHKVEAIDEANYAYNYSVVGGVALPLTAEKITFETKLVQGPNGGSIGKLSVKFHSKGEAKPEEEDMKKGKAKGEALFKAIEGYVLANPTQY
;
A
#
# COMPACT_ATOMS: atom_id res chain seq x y z
N MET A 1 21.04 5.56 10.38
CA MET A 1 19.64 5.14 10.13
C MET A 1 19.68 3.70 9.69
N ALA A 2 18.96 2.82 10.40
CA ALA A 2 18.86 1.42 10.04
C ALA A 2 17.62 1.20 9.16
N VAL A 3 17.69 0.23 8.25
CA VAL A 3 16.55 -0.22 7.45
C VAL A 3 16.26 -1.66 7.81
N PHE A 4 15.03 -1.91 8.23
CA PHE A 4 14.54 -3.24 8.56
C PHE A 4 13.61 -3.69 7.45
N THR A 5 13.96 -4.77 6.78
CA THR A 5 13.21 -5.30 5.65
C THR A 5 12.48 -6.57 6.07
N PHE A 6 11.21 -6.62 5.70
CA PHE A 6 10.38 -7.81 5.77
C PHE A 6 9.91 -8.14 4.35
N GLU A 7 9.86 -9.42 4.01
CA GLU A 7 9.38 -9.91 2.72
C GLU A 7 8.30 -10.96 2.92
N ASP A 8 7.28 -10.94 2.07
CA ASP A 8 6.25 -11.97 2.00
C ASP A 8 5.79 -12.22 0.57
N GLU A 9 5.07 -13.31 0.39
CA GLU A 9 4.36 -13.60 -0.85
C GLU A 9 2.88 -13.86 -0.58
N ILE A 10 2.02 -13.25 -1.41
CA ILE A 10 0.57 -13.43 -1.36
C ILE A 10 0.06 -13.97 -2.70
N THR A 11 -0.75 -15.01 -2.68
CA THR A 11 -1.37 -15.55 -3.90
C THR A 11 -2.73 -14.91 -4.15
N SER A 12 -3.04 -14.67 -5.42
CA SER A 12 -4.33 -14.17 -5.89
C SER A 12 -4.84 -15.01 -7.06
N PRO A 13 -6.16 -15.27 -7.16
CA PRO A 13 -6.74 -15.89 -8.35
C PRO A 13 -6.83 -14.91 -9.53
N LEU A 14 -6.60 -13.61 -9.32
CA LEU A 14 -6.67 -12.60 -10.37
C LEU A 14 -5.39 -12.58 -11.22
N PRO A 15 -5.48 -12.37 -12.55
CA PRO A 15 -4.31 -12.18 -13.40
C PRO A 15 -3.49 -10.93 -13.01
N PRO A 16 -2.15 -10.92 -13.19
CA PRO A 16 -1.29 -9.82 -12.72
C PRO A 16 -1.68 -8.47 -13.27
N ALA A 17 -1.97 -8.38 -14.57
CA ALA A 17 -2.37 -7.14 -15.22
C ALA A 17 -3.66 -6.54 -14.64
N LYS A 18 -4.65 -7.41 -14.37
CA LYS A 18 -5.94 -6.99 -13.83
C LYS A 18 -5.80 -6.48 -12.39
N LEU A 19 -5.08 -7.22 -11.56
CA LEU A 19 -4.81 -6.82 -10.18
C LEU A 19 -3.93 -5.55 -10.12
N TYR A 20 -2.94 -5.43 -11.01
CA TYR A 20 -2.09 -4.25 -11.11
C TYR A 20 -2.88 -2.98 -11.47
N ASN A 21 -3.81 -3.08 -12.43
CA ASN A 21 -4.65 -1.94 -12.81
C ASN A 21 -5.51 -1.46 -11.62
N ALA A 22 -6.05 -2.38 -10.83
CA ALA A 22 -6.79 -2.03 -9.62
C ALA A 22 -5.86 -1.39 -8.55
N MET A 23 -4.63 -1.89 -8.39
CA MET A 23 -3.65 -1.27 -7.50
C MET A 23 -3.27 0.16 -7.93
N LYS A 24 -3.14 0.42 -9.23
CA LYS A 24 -2.90 1.78 -9.75
C LYS A 24 -4.07 2.72 -9.48
N ASP A 25 -5.29 2.18 -9.45
CA ASP A 25 -6.52 2.89 -9.13
C ASP A 25 -6.84 2.94 -7.62
N ALA A 26 -5.85 2.64 -6.77
CA ALA A 26 -6.02 2.63 -5.32
C ALA A 26 -6.60 3.94 -4.76
N ASP A 27 -6.33 5.09 -5.39
CA ASP A 27 -6.88 6.37 -4.93
C ASP A 27 -8.42 6.39 -5.02
N SER A 28 -8.97 5.84 -6.10
CA SER A 28 -10.43 5.74 -6.31
C SER A 28 -11.06 4.58 -5.54
N LEU A 29 -10.28 3.52 -5.29
CA LEU A 29 -10.75 2.30 -4.65
C LEU A 29 -10.70 2.37 -3.13
N THR A 30 -9.66 2.94 -2.54
CA THR A 30 -9.44 2.91 -1.08
C THR A 30 -10.64 3.44 -0.31
N PRO A 31 -11.26 4.59 -0.68
CA PRO A 31 -12.46 5.08 0.01
C PRO A 31 -13.72 4.24 -0.18
N LYS A 32 -13.73 3.33 -1.18
CA LYS A 32 -14.86 2.42 -1.44
C LYS A 32 -14.72 1.08 -0.70
N ILE A 33 -13.49 0.69 -0.36
CA ILE A 33 -13.17 -0.62 0.23
C ILE A 33 -12.73 -0.53 1.69
N ILE A 34 -12.40 0.67 2.18
CA ILE A 34 -12.07 0.94 3.58
C ILE A 34 -12.98 2.05 4.09
N ASP A 35 -13.99 1.68 4.89
CA ASP A 35 -15.03 2.60 5.35
C ASP A 35 -14.49 3.85 6.04
N ASP A 36 -13.43 3.73 6.85
CA ASP A 36 -12.86 4.85 7.59
C ASP A 36 -12.15 5.87 6.67
N VAL A 37 -11.69 5.44 5.49
CA VAL A 37 -11.03 6.33 4.51
C VAL A 37 -12.10 7.07 3.71
N LYS A 38 -12.17 8.39 3.89
CA LYS A 38 -13.20 9.23 3.25
C LYS A 38 -12.78 9.82 1.91
N SER A 39 -11.49 10.10 1.75
CA SER A 39 -10.95 10.60 0.48
C SER A 39 -9.47 10.27 0.32
N VAL A 40 -9.01 10.24 -0.93
CA VAL A 40 -7.59 10.26 -1.31
C VAL A 40 -7.37 11.45 -2.23
N GLU A 41 -6.42 12.30 -1.88
CA GLU A 41 -6.16 13.56 -2.58
C GLU A 41 -4.67 13.66 -2.90
N ILE A 42 -4.32 14.00 -4.14
CA ILE A 42 -2.94 14.39 -4.47
C ILE A 42 -2.70 15.79 -3.90
N VAL A 43 -1.73 15.92 -3.00
CA VAL A 43 -1.33 17.21 -2.42
C VAL A 43 -0.10 17.81 -3.10
N GLU A 44 0.72 16.96 -3.73
CA GLU A 44 1.87 17.38 -4.54
C GLU A 44 2.15 16.34 -5.62
N GLY A 45 2.50 16.77 -6.84
CA GLY A 45 2.85 15.90 -7.95
C GLY A 45 1.69 15.62 -8.91
N ASN A 46 1.86 14.62 -9.77
CA ASN A 46 0.99 14.34 -10.91
C ASN A 46 0.44 12.89 -10.94
N GLY A 47 0.65 12.13 -9.86
CA GLY A 47 0.30 10.71 -9.77
C GLY A 47 1.48 9.75 -9.93
N GLY A 48 2.59 10.19 -10.54
CA GLY A 48 3.81 9.40 -10.74
C GLY A 48 4.77 9.41 -9.54
N PRO A 49 5.98 8.83 -9.68
CA PRO A 49 7.02 8.85 -8.65
C PRO A 49 7.29 10.27 -8.11
N GLY A 50 7.39 10.38 -6.79
CA GLY A 50 7.51 11.66 -6.07
C GLY A 50 6.17 12.25 -5.59
N THR A 51 5.04 11.82 -6.16
CA THR A 51 3.70 12.33 -5.79
C THR A 51 3.40 12.06 -4.33
N ILE A 52 2.91 13.09 -3.61
CA ILE A 52 2.40 12.98 -2.25
C ILE A 52 0.88 12.93 -2.30
N LYS A 53 0.29 11.92 -1.67
CA LYS A 53 -1.15 11.71 -1.55
C LYS A 53 -1.55 11.75 -0.08
N LYS A 54 -2.62 12.46 0.24
CA LYS A 54 -3.24 12.50 1.57
C LYS A 54 -4.48 11.63 1.57
N LEU A 55 -4.50 10.63 2.43
CA LEU A 55 -5.68 9.83 2.73
C LEU A 55 -6.35 10.44 3.96
N THR A 56 -7.57 10.92 3.82
CA THR A 56 -8.36 11.45 4.94
C THR A 56 -9.12 10.31 5.59
N ILE A 57 -8.95 10.15 6.90
CA ILE A 57 -9.58 9.10 7.70
C ILE A 57 -10.52 9.76 8.69
N VAL A 58 -11.71 9.21 8.89
CA VAL A 58 -12.60 9.60 9.99
C VAL A 58 -12.94 8.37 10.79
N GLU A 59 -12.44 8.32 12.03
CA GLU A 59 -12.57 7.21 12.97
C GLU A 59 -13.08 7.80 14.29
N ASP A 60 -14.16 7.24 14.84
CA ASP A 60 -14.82 7.72 16.07
C ASP A 60 -15.16 9.23 16.07
N GLY A 61 -15.43 9.80 14.90
CA GLY A 61 -15.74 11.23 14.73
C GLY A 61 -14.51 12.14 14.68
N GLU A 62 -13.30 11.62 14.86
CA GLU A 62 -12.05 12.37 14.72
C GLU A 62 -11.52 12.28 13.29
N THR A 63 -11.17 13.43 12.70
CA THR A 63 -10.53 13.49 11.39
C THR A 63 -9.02 13.33 11.52
N LYS A 64 -8.48 12.28 10.91
CA LYS A 64 -7.06 11.91 10.86
C LYS A 64 -6.59 11.88 9.40
N PHE A 65 -5.29 11.71 9.18
CA PHE A 65 -4.76 11.53 7.84
C PHE A 65 -3.54 10.59 7.80
N ILE A 66 -3.27 10.05 6.61
CA ILE A 66 -2.03 9.37 6.25
C ILE A 66 -1.45 10.07 5.02
N LEU A 67 -0.14 10.28 5.00
CA LEU A 67 0.57 10.75 3.81
C LEU A 67 1.30 9.60 3.15
N HIS A 68 0.94 9.32 1.91
CA HIS A 68 1.68 8.42 1.02
C HIS A 68 2.57 9.23 0.08
N LYS A 69 3.75 8.71 -0.21
CA LYS A 69 4.61 9.15 -1.30
C LYS A 69 4.74 8.01 -2.30
N VAL A 70 4.44 8.25 -3.57
CA VAL A 70 4.74 7.28 -4.63
C VAL A 70 6.26 7.23 -4.83
N GLU A 71 6.87 6.06 -4.65
CA GLU A 71 8.33 5.90 -4.78
C GLU A 71 8.72 5.42 -6.17
N ALA A 72 7.99 4.42 -6.70
CA ALA A 72 8.24 3.88 -8.04
C ALA A 72 6.98 3.26 -8.63
N ILE A 73 6.86 3.35 -9.95
CA ILE A 73 5.83 2.67 -10.75
C ILE A 73 6.57 2.01 -11.91
N ASP A 74 6.40 0.70 -12.06
CA ASP A 74 6.95 -0.08 -13.17
C ASP A 74 5.82 -0.94 -13.75
N GLU A 75 5.13 -0.40 -14.74
CA GLU A 75 4.00 -1.09 -15.36
C GLU A 75 4.41 -2.32 -16.16
N ALA A 76 5.63 -2.33 -16.71
CA ALA A 76 6.16 -3.44 -17.48
C ALA A 76 6.37 -4.69 -16.61
N ASN A 77 6.67 -4.49 -15.33
CA ASN A 77 6.90 -5.56 -14.37
C ASN A 77 5.82 -5.66 -13.28
N TYR A 78 4.68 -4.97 -13.45
CA TYR A 78 3.59 -4.90 -12.48
C TYR A 78 4.06 -4.56 -11.05
N ALA A 79 4.98 -3.60 -10.94
CA ALA A 79 5.45 -3.12 -9.65
C ALA A 79 4.91 -1.73 -9.30
N TYR A 80 4.54 -1.56 -8.05
CA TYR A 80 4.04 -0.30 -7.49
C TYR A 80 4.55 -0.16 -6.05
N ASN A 81 5.31 0.89 -5.82
CA ASN A 81 5.97 1.15 -4.55
C ASN A 81 5.55 2.51 -4.02
N TYR A 82 5.23 2.56 -2.73
CA TYR A 82 4.90 3.79 -2.03
C TYR A 82 5.45 3.77 -0.61
N SER A 83 5.62 4.94 -0.03
CA SER A 83 6.02 5.11 1.36
C SER A 83 4.94 5.81 2.16
N VAL A 84 4.69 5.36 3.38
CA VAL A 84 4.04 6.19 4.40
C VAL A 84 5.10 7.15 4.92
N VAL A 85 4.84 8.45 4.76
CA VAL A 85 5.79 9.55 5.09
C VAL A 85 5.23 10.51 6.13
N GLY A 86 4.03 10.27 6.64
CA GLY A 86 3.45 11.06 7.72
C GLY A 86 2.03 10.64 8.07
N GLY A 87 1.49 11.27 9.11
CA GLY A 87 0.15 11.00 9.63
C GLY A 87 0.09 9.82 10.60
N VAL A 88 -1.13 9.38 10.91
CA VAL A 88 -1.41 8.46 12.02
C VAL A 88 -0.89 7.03 11.80
N ALA A 89 -0.50 6.68 10.57
CA ALA A 89 0.06 5.38 10.24
C ALA A 89 1.59 5.33 10.30
N LEU A 90 2.27 6.45 10.59
CA LEU A 90 3.73 6.50 10.74
C LEU A 90 4.12 6.52 12.24
N PRO A 91 4.76 5.47 12.77
CA PRO A 91 5.26 5.46 14.14
C PRO A 91 6.28 6.56 14.39
N LEU A 92 6.36 7.09 15.62
CA LEU A 92 7.29 8.17 15.95
C LEU A 92 8.75 7.77 15.75
N THR A 93 9.06 6.48 15.86
CA THR A 93 10.38 5.87 15.65
C THR A 93 10.75 5.67 14.18
N ALA A 94 9.79 5.87 13.26
CA ALA A 94 9.97 5.71 11.82
C ALA A 94 10.19 7.07 11.13
N GLU A 95 11.12 7.11 10.17
CA GLU A 95 11.23 8.20 9.19
C GLU A 95 10.24 8.00 8.05
N LYS A 96 10.15 6.76 7.57
CA LYS A 96 9.15 6.31 6.60
C LYS A 96 9.00 4.80 6.66
N ILE A 97 7.88 4.31 6.15
CA ILE A 97 7.66 2.88 5.92
C ILE A 97 7.38 2.70 4.43
N THR A 98 8.27 2.02 3.72
CA THR A 98 8.14 1.74 2.29
C THR A 98 7.44 0.41 2.08
N PHE A 99 6.41 0.39 1.25
CA PHE A 99 5.72 -0.80 0.77
C PHE A 99 6.07 -0.97 -0.71
N GLU A 100 6.68 -2.10 -1.04
CA GLU A 100 7.00 -2.48 -2.41
C GLU A 100 6.18 -3.70 -2.77
N THR A 101 5.46 -3.62 -3.88
CA THR A 101 4.70 -4.75 -4.40
C THR A 101 5.10 -5.00 -5.84
N LYS A 102 5.38 -6.27 -6.16
CA LYS A 102 5.58 -6.73 -7.53
C LYS A 102 4.71 -7.95 -7.80
N LEU A 103 3.88 -7.89 -8.83
CA LEU A 103 3.05 -9.02 -9.24
C LEU A 103 3.77 -9.84 -10.31
N VAL A 104 3.78 -11.15 -10.14
CA VAL A 104 4.22 -12.12 -11.15
C VAL A 104 3.13 -13.13 -11.42
N GLN A 105 3.25 -13.85 -12.54
CA GLN A 105 2.27 -14.87 -12.89
C GLN A 105 2.25 -16.00 -11.86
N GLY A 106 1.06 -16.29 -11.37
CA GLY A 106 0.77 -17.38 -10.44
C GLY A 106 0.11 -18.59 -11.11
N PRO A 107 -0.21 -19.63 -10.33
CA PRO A 107 -0.90 -20.81 -10.83
C PRO A 107 -2.31 -20.47 -11.35
N ASN A 108 -2.83 -21.29 -12.26
CA ASN A 108 -4.21 -21.21 -12.77
C ASN A 108 -4.58 -19.85 -13.40
N GLY A 109 -3.60 -19.12 -13.94
CA GLY A 109 -3.81 -17.78 -14.50
C GLY A 109 -3.93 -16.65 -13.47
N GLY A 110 -3.68 -16.95 -12.19
CA GLY A 110 -3.65 -15.98 -11.11
C GLY A 110 -2.32 -15.23 -10.98
N SER A 111 -2.06 -14.66 -9.80
CA SER A 111 -0.87 -13.88 -9.47
C SER A 111 -0.20 -14.36 -8.19
N ILE A 112 1.12 -14.14 -8.11
CA ILE A 112 1.87 -14.10 -6.86
C ILE A 112 2.33 -12.66 -6.67
N GLY A 113 1.88 -12.00 -5.60
CA GLY A 113 2.35 -10.69 -5.17
C GLY A 113 3.53 -10.84 -4.25
N LYS A 114 4.71 -10.38 -4.68
CA LYS A 114 5.90 -10.25 -3.85
C LYS A 114 5.83 -8.92 -3.12
N LEU A 115 5.76 -8.99 -1.80
CA LEU A 115 5.61 -7.84 -0.92
C LEU A 115 6.91 -7.63 -0.16
N SER A 116 7.39 -6.39 -0.12
CA SER A 116 8.48 -5.98 0.76
C SER A 116 8.04 -4.77 1.58
N VAL A 117 8.24 -4.84 2.89
CA VAL A 117 8.00 -3.72 3.81
C VAL A 117 9.33 -3.30 4.39
N LYS A 118 9.73 -2.05 4.16
CA LYS A 118 10.99 -1.48 4.65
C LYS A 118 10.70 -0.40 5.67
N PHE A 119 11.07 -0.66 6.91
CA PHE A 119 10.99 0.31 7.99
C PHE A 119 12.30 1.09 8.08
N HIS A 120 12.24 2.39 7.84
CA HIS A 120 13.39 3.28 7.97
C HIS A 120 13.35 3.93 9.35
N SER A 121 14.29 3.58 10.24
CA SER A 121 14.26 4.07 11.61
C SER A 121 14.91 5.44 11.78
N LYS A 122 14.38 6.23 12.72
CA LYS A 122 15.03 7.46 13.20
C LYS A 122 16.22 7.10 14.07
N GLY A 123 17.41 7.54 13.66
CA GLY A 123 18.65 7.32 14.40
C GLY A 123 18.99 5.82 14.53
N GLU A 124 19.22 5.38 15.76
CA GLU A 124 19.53 3.98 16.12
C GLU A 124 18.33 3.23 16.72
N ALA A 125 17.14 3.84 16.74
CA ALA A 125 15.93 3.19 17.23
C ALA A 125 15.66 1.93 16.40
N LYS A 126 15.33 0.82 17.07
CA LYS A 126 14.82 -0.37 16.40
C LYS A 126 13.29 -0.26 16.32
N PRO A 127 12.66 -0.64 15.20
CA PRO A 127 11.22 -0.82 15.17
C PRO A 127 10.83 -1.84 16.24
N GLU A 128 9.74 -1.55 16.94
CA GLU A 128 9.12 -2.56 17.79
C GLU A 128 8.60 -3.69 16.91
N GLU A 129 8.73 -4.93 17.37
CA GLU A 129 8.26 -6.09 16.62
C GLU A 129 6.75 -5.99 16.31
N GLU A 130 6.01 -5.34 17.21
CA GLU A 130 4.58 -5.07 17.05
C GLU A 130 4.29 -4.08 15.91
N ASP A 131 5.06 -3.01 15.77
CA ASP A 131 4.91 -2.05 14.67
C ASP A 131 5.15 -2.72 13.32
N MET A 132 6.12 -3.63 13.25
CA MET A 132 6.40 -4.38 12.04
C MET A 132 5.27 -5.35 11.68
N LYS A 133 4.72 -6.04 12.68
CA LYS A 133 3.53 -6.91 12.49
C LYS A 133 2.30 -6.11 12.05
N LYS A 134 2.07 -4.94 12.65
CA LYS A 134 0.96 -4.04 12.26
C LYS A 134 1.12 -3.54 10.83
N GLY A 135 2.33 -3.13 10.44
CA GLY A 135 2.64 -2.70 9.06
C GLY A 135 2.36 -3.82 8.05
N LYS A 136 2.83 -5.04 8.34
CA LYS A 136 2.54 -6.23 7.53
C LYS A 136 1.05 -6.48 7.38
N ALA A 137 0.34 -6.59 8.50
CA ALA A 137 -1.09 -6.90 8.51
C ALA A 137 -1.91 -5.85 7.73
N LYS A 138 -1.55 -4.56 7.84
CA LYS A 138 -2.19 -3.48 7.06
C LYS A 138 -1.93 -3.60 5.56
N GLY A 139 -0.70 -3.93 5.16
CA GLY A 139 -0.35 -4.15 3.76
C GLY A 139 -1.12 -5.32 3.14
N GLU A 140 -1.18 -6.45 3.84
CA GLU A 140 -1.95 -7.63 3.43
C GLU A 140 -3.45 -7.35 3.38
N ALA A 141 -4.00 -6.67 4.38
CA ALA A 141 -5.42 -6.31 4.42
C ALA A 141 -5.81 -5.41 3.24
N LEU A 142 -4.99 -4.41 2.91
CA LEU A 142 -5.22 -3.55 1.74
C LEU A 142 -5.17 -4.36 0.44
N PHE A 143 -4.18 -5.24 0.28
CA PHE A 143 -4.08 -6.11 -0.89
C PHE A 143 -5.33 -6.99 -1.04
N LYS A 144 -5.79 -7.62 0.04
CA LYS A 144 -7.00 -8.47 0.04
C LYS A 144 -8.28 -7.67 -0.20
N ALA A 145 -8.37 -6.44 0.31
CA ALA A 145 -9.51 -5.57 0.02
C ALA A 145 -9.60 -5.20 -1.46
N ILE A 146 -8.47 -4.88 -2.10
CA ILE A 146 -8.41 -4.60 -3.55
C ILE A 146 -8.78 -5.86 -4.34
N GLU A 147 -8.21 -7.02 -4.00
CA GLU A 147 -8.56 -8.30 -4.61
C GLU A 147 -10.06 -8.60 -4.52
N GLY A 148 -10.64 -8.46 -3.32
CA GLY A 148 -12.06 -8.69 -3.07
C GLY A 148 -12.96 -7.79 -3.90
N TYR A 149 -12.59 -6.50 -4.02
CA TYR A 149 -13.33 -5.56 -4.86
C TYR A 149 -13.29 -5.96 -6.34
N VAL A 150 -12.13 -6.33 -6.86
CA VAL A 150 -12.00 -6.73 -8.28
C VAL A 150 -12.76 -8.02 -8.57
N LEU A 151 -12.78 -8.97 -7.62
CA LEU A 151 -13.58 -10.20 -7.73
C LEU A 151 -15.09 -9.92 -7.73
N ALA A 152 -15.54 -8.97 -6.90
CA ALA A 152 -16.94 -8.56 -6.85
C ALA A 152 -17.37 -7.73 -8.07
N ASN A 153 -16.43 -7.11 -8.80
CA ASN A 153 -16.68 -6.24 -9.94
C ASN A 153 -15.92 -6.72 -11.20
N PRO A 154 -16.26 -7.89 -11.76
CA PRO A 154 -15.44 -8.58 -12.74
C PRO A 154 -15.31 -7.85 -14.10
N THR A 155 -16.17 -6.89 -14.40
CA THR A 155 -16.16 -6.12 -15.66
C THR A 155 -15.40 -4.78 -15.58
N GLN A 156 -14.99 -4.35 -14.38
CA GLN A 156 -14.41 -3.02 -14.15
C GLN A 156 -12.90 -2.94 -14.40
N TYR A 157 -12.21 -4.09 -14.36
CA TYR A 157 -10.77 -4.26 -14.59
C TYR A 157 -10.51 -5.55 -15.38
#